data_AF-A0A6M0BLR6-F1
#
_entry.id   AF-A0A6M0BLR6-F1
#
_cell.length_a   1.000
_cell.length_b   1.000
_cell.length_c   1.000
_cell.angle_alpha   90.00
_cell.angle_beta   90.00
_cell.angle_gamma   90.00
#
_symmetry.space_group_name_H-M   'P 1'
#
loop_
_entity.id
_entity.type
_entity.pdbx_description
1 polymer ?
#
loop_
_entity_poly.entity_id
_entity_poly.type
_entity_poly.pdbx_seq_one_letter_code
_entity_poly.pdbx_strand_id
1 'polypeptide(L)'
;MKDFKIPTTRSYQKYLIESLKTSPEEAAAYMAGVFEENNPEPELVPMVLKDLIEAFCQSNSQEKLDELLSRCGNGTEIYAFVEALRVLGFGLEIKVKKDM
;
A
#
# COMPACT_ATOMS: atom_id res chain seq x y z
N MET A 1 32.01 0.31 10.80
CA MET A 1 30.70 0.33 10.13
C MET A 1 29.72 -0.34 11.08
N LYS A 2 28.59 0.30 11.42
CA LYS A 2 27.60 -0.32 12.31
C LYS A 2 26.92 -1.45 11.53
N ASP A 3 26.96 -2.66 12.07
CA ASP A 3 26.27 -3.83 11.54
C ASP A 3 24.76 -3.58 11.55
N PHE A 4 24.22 -3.07 10.44
CA PHE A 4 22.80 -3.15 10.18
C PHE A 4 22.48 -4.60 9.87
N LYS A 5 22.06 -5.36 10.89
CA LYS A 5 21.37 -6.62 10.66
C LYS A 5 20.08 -6.30 9.93
N ILE A 6 20.13 -6.35 8.59
CA ILE A 6 18.95 -6.28 7.74
C ILE A 6 18.04 -7.41 8.23
N PRO A 7 16.84 -7.09 8.74
CA PRO A 7 15.95 -8.12 9.21
C PRO A 7 15.60 -9.04 8.03
N THR A 8 15.52 -10.35 8.27
CA THR A 8 15.02 -11.28 7.25
C THR A 8 13.66 -10.80 6.75
N THR A 9 13.29 -11.09 5.51
CA THR A 9 12.11 -10.50 4.83
C THR A 9 10.83 -10.52 5.68
N ARG A 10 10.61 -11.59 6.46
CA ARG A 10 9.51 -11.69 7.44
C ARG A 10 9.58 -10.65 8.57
N SER A 11 10.77 -10.36 9.08
CA SER A 11 10.99 -9.35 10.10
C SER A 11 10.86 -7.94 9.55
N TYR A 12 11.17 -7.70 8.27
CA TYR A 12 10.92 -6.41 7.63
C TYR A 12 9.42 -6.17 7.43
N GLN A 13 8.69 -7.14 6.89
CA GLN A 13 7.24 -7.00 6.70
C GLN A 13 6.51 -6.78 8.03
N LYS A 14 6.88 -7.54 9.08
CA LYS A 14 6.32 -7.32 10.42
C LYS A 14 6.64 -5.94 10.97
N TYR A 15 7.87 -5.47 10.79
CA TYR A 15 8.26 -4.11 11.19
C TYR A 15 7.46 -3.05 10.43
N LEU A 16 7.32 -3.20 9.11
CA LEU A 16 6.53 -2.31 8.26
C LEU A 16 5.10 -2.21 8.78
N ILE A 17 4.42 -3.34 8.98
CA ILE A 17 3.03 -3.38 9.44
C ILE A 17 2.86 -2.70 10.81
N GLU A 18 3.80 -2.90 11.75
CA GLU A 18 3.77 -2.21 13.04
C GLU A 18 4.02 -0.69 12.90
N SER A 19 4.87 -0.27 11.95
CA SER A 19 5.06 1.15 11.60
C SER A 19 3.75 1.75 11.06
N LEU A 20 3.12 1.09 10.10
CA LEU A 20 1.85 1.52 9.49
C LEU A 20 0.73 1.67 10.53
N LYS A 21 0.65 0.77 11.52
CA LYS A 21 -0.31 0.86 12.64
C LYS A 21 -0.14 2.12 13.48
N THR A 22 1.10 2.57 13.62
CA THR A 22 1.46 3.66 14.54
C THR A 22 1.54 5.02 13.85
N SER A 23 1.68 5.06 12.52
CA SER A 23 1.61 6.29 11.72
C SER A 23 0.72 6.14 10.48
N PRO A 24 -0.51 6.69 10.52
CA PRO A 24 -1.37 6.81 9.35
C PRO A 24 -0.74 7.60 8.19
N GLU A 25 0.15 8.55 8.49
CA GLU A 25 0.88 9.32 7.49
C GLU A 25 1.91 8.45 6.74
N GLU A 26 2.62 7.56 7.45
CA GLU A 26 3.51 6.59 6.81
C GLU A 26 2.73 5.65 5.89
N ALA A 27 1.51 5.27 6.28
CA ALA A 27 0.62 4.49 5.42
C ALA A 27 0.18 5.23 4.16
N ALA A 28 -0.19 6.50 4.28
CA ALA A 28 -0.52 7.33 3.13
C ALA A 28 0.67 7.48 2.18
N ALA A 29 1.87 7.70 2.72
CA ALA A 29 3.10 7.79 1.94
C ALA A 29 3.47 6.46 1.26
N TYR A 30 3.32 5.34 1.97
CA TYR A 30 3.56 3.99 1.44
C TYR A 30 2.64 3.68 0.26
N MET A 31 1.34 4.00 0.39
CA MET A 31 0.37 3.86 -0.70
C MET A 31 0.74 4.70 -1.91
N ALA A 32 1.02 5.99 -1.70
CA ALA A 32 1.31 6.92 -2.78
C ALA A 32 2.57 6.49 -3.54
N GLY A 33 3.63 6.09 -2.82
CA GLY A 33 4.87 5.63 -3.41
C GLY A 33 4.68 4.42 -4.33
N VAL A 34 3.87 3.44 -3.92
CA VAL A 34 3.59 2.27 -4.78
C VAL A 34 2.73 2.63 -5.97
N PHE A 35 1.69 3.45 -5.80
CA PHE A 35 0.80 3.81 -6.90
C PHE A 35 1.48 4.70 -7.95
N GLU A 36 2.51 5.45 -7.55
CA GLU A 36 3.31 6.28 -8.45
C GLU A 36 4.57 5.58 -9.00
N GLU A 37 4.80 4.30 -8.70
CA GLU A 37 5.97 3.58 -9.22
C GLU A 37 5.95 3.51 -10.76
N ASN A 38 7.12 3.66 -11.37
CA ASN A 38 7.26 3.59 -12.83
C ASN A 38 7.51 2.15 -13.24
N ASN A 39 6.66 1.61 -14.12
CA ASN A 39 6.67 0.19 -14.51
C ASN A 39 6.57 -0.76 -13.31
N PRO A 40 5.48 -0.68 -12.54
CA PRO A 40 5.31 -1.45 -11.31
C PRO A 40 5.08 -2.93 -11.60
N GLU A 41 5.58 -3.78 -10.70
CA GLU A 41 5.24 -5.19 -10.69
C GLU A 41 3.73 -5.37 -10.39
N PRO A 42 3.02 -6.28 -11.08
CA PRO A 42 1.59 -6.50 -10.89
C PRO A 42 1.18 -6.84 -9.45
N GLU A 43 2.09 -7.41 -8.67
CA GLU A 43 1.80 -7.87 -7.30
C GLU A 43 1.90 -6.77 -6.25
N LEU A 44 2.45 -5.60 -6.57
CA LEU A 44 2.70 -4.53 -5.60
C LEU A 44 1.42 -3.91 -5.03
N VAL A 45 0.42 -3.61 -5.88
CA VAL A 45 -0.87 -3.09 -5.42
C VAL A 45 -1.57 -4.09 -4.48
N PRO A 46 -1.74 -5.38 -4.87
CA PRO A 46 -2.27 -6.38 -3.95
C PRO A 46 -1.48 -6.51 -2.64
N MET A 47 -0.15 -6.39 -2.68
CA MET A 47 0.71 -6.46 -1.49
C MET A 47 0.45 -5.29 -0.55
N VAL A 48 0.49 -4.05 -1.06
CA VAL A 48 0.24 -2.84 -0.26
C VAL A 48 -1.13 -2.85 0.39
N LEU A 49 -2.17 -3.24 -0.37
CA LEU A 49 -3.52 -3.31 0.15
C LEU A 49 -3.64 -4.33 1.29
N LYS A 50 -2.93 -5.47 1.20
CA LYS A 50 -2.86 -6.46 2.30
C LYS A 50 -2.15 -5.91 3.53
N ASP A 51 -0.99 -5.29 3.36
CA ASP A 51 -0.22 -4.73 4.48
C ASP A 51 -1.03 -3.66 5.25
N LEU A 52 -1.72 -2.78 4.54
CA LEU A 52 -2.55 -1.73 5.13
C LEU A 52 -3.75 -2.30 5.87
N ILE A 53 -4.32 -3.39 5.39
CA ILE A 53 -5.47 -4.01 6.05
C ILE A 53 -5.04 -4.77 7.29
N GLU A 54 -3.90 -5.44 7.24
CA GLU A 54 -3.29 -6.00 8.45
C GLU A 54 -2.95 -4.90 9.48
N ALA A 55 -2.63 -3.69 9.03
CA ALA A 55 -2.39 -2.55 9.89
C ALA A 55 -3.68 -1.93 10.47
N PHE A 56 -4.66 -1.58 9.62
CA PHE A 56 -5.78 -0.71 10.02
C PHE A 56 -7.09 -1.44 10.31
N CYS A 57 -7.25 -2.67 9.86
CA CYS A 57 -8.53 -3.34 9.91
C CYS A 57 -8.56 -4.46 10.95
N GLN A 58 -9.73 -4.63 11.58
CA GLN A 58 -9.99 -5.80 12.41
C GLN A 58 -10.32 -7.03 11.55
N SER A 59 -10.14 -8.22 12.13
CA SER A 59 -10.15 -9.54 11.49
C SER A 59 -11.31 -9.85 10.51
N ASN A 60 -12.45 -9.17 10.61
CA ASN A 60 -13.57 -9.32 9.65
C ASN A 60 -13.41 -8.52 8.34
N SER A 61 -12.34 -7.73 8.17
CA SER A 61 -12.13 -6.92 6.97
C SER A 61 -11.30 -7.62 5.90
N GLN A 62 -10.71 -8.76 6.27
CA GLN A 62 -9.90 -9.58 5.38
C GLN A 62 -10.76 -10.26 4.31
N GLU A 63 -11.96 -10.72 4.67
CA GLU A 63 -12.93 -11.26 3.69
C GLU A 63 -13.40 -10.20 2.69
N LYS A 64 -13.66 -8.96 3.16
CA LYS A 64 -14.02 -7.85 2.27
C LYS A 64 -12.87 -7.47 1.34
N LEU A 65 -11.63 -7.58 1.80
CA LEU A 65 -10.46 -7.37 0.96
C LEU A 65 -10.32 -8.46 -0.08
N ASP A 66 -10.42 -9.72 0.32
CA ASP A 66 -10.32 -10.85 -0.60
C ASP A 66 -11.42 -10.76 -1.67
N GLU A 67 -12.62 -10.35 -1.30
CA GLU A 67 -13.69 -10.03 -2.24
C GLU A 67 -13.31 -8.88 -3.18
N LEU A 68 -12.77 -7.78 -2.66
CA LEU A 68 -12.40 -6.61 -3.46
C LEU A 68 -11.21 -6.90 -4.40
N LEU A 69 -10.17 -7.57 -3.92
CA LEU A 69 -9.03 -8.04 -4.70
C LEU A 69 -9.45 -9.08 -5.74
N SER A 70 -10.38 -9.98 -5.42
CA SER A 70 -10.92 -10.94 -6.40
C SER A 70 -11.59 -10.25 -7.59
N ARG A 71 -12.14 -9.04 -7.38
CA ARG A 71 -12.76 -8.20 -8.41
C ARG A 71 -11.77 -7.32 -9.16
N CYS A 72 -10.69 -6.90 -8.50
CA CYS A 72 -9.66 -6.01 -9.03
C CYS A 72 -8.50 -6.75 -9.73
N GLY A 73 -8.43 -8.08 -9.63
CA GLY A 73 -7.33 -8.84 -10.20
C GLY A 73 -5.99 -8.43 -9.60
N ASN A 74 -5.05 -8.01 -10.45
CA ASN A 74 -3.71 -7.56 -10.06
C ASN A 74 -3.61 -6.03 -9.85
N GLY A 75 -4.72 -5.29 -9.87
CA GLY A 75 -4.71 -3.85 -9.59
C GLY A 75 -4.13 -2.99 -10.72
N THR A 76 -4.04 -3.53 -11.94
CA THR A 76 -3.56 -2.81 -13.13
C THR A 76 -4.37 -1.54 -13.41
N GLU A 77 -5.65 -1.55 -13.07
CA GLU A 77 -6.56 -0.40 -13.20
C GLU A 77 -6.16 0.79 -12.33
N ILE A 78 -5.51 0.57 -11.18
CA ILE A 78 -5.01 1.66 -10.32
C ILE A 78 -3.84 2.35 -11.02
N TYR A 79 -2.91 1.60 -11.58
CA TYR A 79 -1.79 2.17 -12.34
C TYR A 79 -2.27 2.88 -13.60
N ALA A 80 -3.25 2.31 -14.31
CA ALA A 80 -3.85 2.96 -15.47
C ALA A 80 -4.52 4.30 -15.11
N PHE A 81 -5.17 4.37 -13.94
CA PHE A 81 -5.75 5.61 -13.45
C PHE A 81 -4.69 6.65 -13.08
N VAL A 82 -3.62 6.25 -12.38
CA VAL A 82 -2.52 7.16 -12.04
C VAL A 82 -1.82 7.68 -13.29
N GLU A 83 -1.60 6.83 -14.29
CA GLU A 83 -1.02 7.26 -15.56
C GLU A 83 -1.95 8.23 -16.30
N ALA A 84 -3.27 8.00 -16.26
CA ALA A 84 -4.23 8.95 -16.80
C ALA A 84 -4.16 10.33 -16.11
N LEU A 85 -4.00 10.37 -14.78
CA LEU A 85 -3.78 11.63 -14.05
C LEU A 85 -2.55 12.37 -14.56
N ARG A 86 -1.43 11.66 -14.76
CA ARG A 86 -0.18 12.25 -15.29
C ARG A 86 -0.34 12.81 -16.68
N VAL A 87 -0.98 12.07 -17.59
CA VAL A 87 -1.28 12.53 -18.96
C VAL A 87 -2.11 13.81 -18.94
N LEU A 88 -3.02 13.94 -17.97
CA LEU A 88 -3.86 15.13 -17.76
C LEU A 88 -3.15 16.27 -17.02
N GLY A 89 -1.91 16.08 -16.56
CA GLY A 89 -1.13 17.09 -15.82
C GLY A 89 -1.42 17.13 -14.31
N PHE A 90 -2.02 16.08 -13.75
CA PHE A 90 -2.29 15.93 -12.32
C PHE A 90 -1.34 14.95 -11.65
N GLY A 91 -1.09 15.14 -10.36
CA GLY A 91 -0.40 14.18 -9.48
C GLY A 91 -1.37 13.47 -8.54
N LEU A 92 -0.89 12.42 -7.85
CA LEU A 92 -1.66 11.71 -6.84
C LEU A 92 -1.21 12.15 -5.44
N GLU A 93 -2.17 12.52 -4.59
CA GLU A 93 -1.91 12.78 -3.17
C GLU A 93 -2.88 11.96 -2.31
N ILE A 94 -2.34 11.18 -1.39
CA ILE A 94 -3.13 10.38 -0.44
C ILE A 94 -3.02 11.07 0.93
N LYS A 95 -4.17 11.34 1.54
CA LYS A 95 -4.27 12.01 2.84
C LYS A 95 -5.01 11.14 3.84
N VAL A 96 -4.54 11.15 5.08
CA VAL A 96 -5.26 10.59 6.21
C VAL A 96 -6.58 11.34 6.37
N LYS A 97 -7.67 10.60 6.54
CA LYS A 97 -8.97 11.20 6.83
C LYS A 97 -8.92 11.83 8.23
N LYS A 98 -9.46 13.05 8.38
CA LYS A 98 -9.46 13.79 9.67
C LYS A 98 -10.16 13.09 10.84
N ASP A 99 -10.96 12.05 10.57
CA ASP A 99 -11.77 11.34 11.57
C ASP A 99 -11.29 9.89 11.80
N MET A 100 -10.04 9.59 11.45
CA MET A 100 -9.44 8.25 11.62
C MET A 100 -8.81 8.09 13.01
#